data_AF-A0A7S1MM35-F1
#
_entry.id   AF-A0A7S1MM35-F1
#
_cell.length_a   1.000
_cell.length_b   1.000
_cell.length_c   1.000
_cell.angle_alpha   90.00
_cell.angle_beta   90.00
_cell.angle_gamma   90.00
#
_symmetry.space_group_name_H-M   'P 1'
#
loop_
_entity.id
_entity.type
_entity.pdbx_description
1 polymer ?
#
loop_
_entity_poly.entity_id
_entity_poly.type
_entity_poly.pdbx_seq_one_letter_code
_entity_poly.pdbx_strand_id
1 'polypeptide(L)'
;EFRFEQASQEVLDKLNNYKKCAKIQKEWNWYCAHRERCYGIMDPAALPADAVEHFLVKHCSGDLPAWIASPGKLAGRDLVERLNSLQRRDHSARWPWAHYCEQVALGVRAPSQLPGSIAERFLEEWGQGKHRAEQPAEDQVRELDKLLKASRKVQRSWNWFTNHRKGCYGIRNPRALPAHFVEEFLARHRSRARILL
;
A
#
# COMPACT_ATOMS: atom_id res chain seq x y z
N GLU A 1 1.19 -15.34 -20.64
CA GLU A 1 -0.06 -14.75 -20.14
C GLU A 1 -0.08 -14.87 -18.62
N PHE A 2 -0.22 -13.76 -17.89
CA PHE A 2 -0.50 -13.84 -16.45
C PHE A 2 -1.98 -14.12 -16.29
N ARG A 3 -2.35 -15.39 -16.08
CA ARG A 3 -3.69 -15.77 -15.63
C ARG A 3 -3.70 -15.63 -14.11
N PHE A 4 -4.45 -14.66 -13.61
CA PHE A 4 -4.79 -14.63 -12.19
C PHE A 4 -5.87 -15.69 -11.93
N GLU A 5 -5.81 -16.31 -10.77
CA GLU A 5 -6.85 -17.24 -10.32
C GLU A 5 -8.16 -16.46 -10.14
N GLN A 6 -9.24 -16.97 -10.75
CA GLN A 6 -10.56 -16.36 -10.64
C GLN A 6 -11.28 -16.86 -9.38
N ALA A 7 -12.13 -16.02 -8.80
CA ALA A 7 -12.97 -16.42 -7.67
C ALA A 7 -13.89 -17.58 -8.07
N SER A 8 -14.16 -18.50 -7.13
CA SER A 8 -15.13 -19.57 -7.35
C SER A 8 -16.53 -19.02 -7.58
N GLN A 9 -17.39 -19.78 -8.26
CA GLN A 9 -18.78 -19.38 -8.50
C GLN A 9 -19.51 -19.11 -7.17
N GLU A 10 -19.23 -19.90 -6.12
CA GLU A 10 -19.80 -19.72 -4.79
C GLU A 10 -19.43 -18.34 -4.18
N VAL A 11 -18.17 -17.93 -4.31
CA VAL A 11 -17.69 -16.62 -3.83
C VAL A 11 -18.37 -15.48 -4.60
N LEU A 12 -18.51 -15.63 -5.92
CA LEU A 12 -19.19 -14.66 -6.77
C LEU A 12 -20.68 -14.54 -6.43
N ASP A 13 -21.37 -15.67 -6.24
CA ASP A 13 -22.79 -15.70 -5.88
C ASP A 13 -23.03 -15.05 -4.52
N LYS A 14 -22.16 -15.32 -3.54
CA LYS A 14 -22.19 -14.70 -2.22
C LYS A 14 -22.06 -13.17 -2.31
N LEU A 15 -21.06 -12.68 -3.04
CA LEU A 15 -20.87 -11.24 -3.25
C LEU A 15 -22.05 -10.61 -4.00
N ASN A 16 -22.55 -11.25 -5.05
CA ASN A 16 -23.67 -10.75 -5.84
C ASN A 16 -24.96 -10.68 -5.00
N ASN A 17 -25.17 -11.64 -4.09
CA ASN A 17 -26.29 -11.57 -3.16
C ASN A 17 -26.15 -10.40 -2.18
N TYR A 18 -24.95 -10.14 -1.65
CA TYR A 18 -24.70 -8.97 -0.80
C TYR A 18 -24.87 -7.65 -1.53
N LYS A 19 -24.41 -7.57 -2.79
CA LYS A 19 -24.52 -6.38 -3.65
C LYS A 19 -25.97 -5.95 -3.95
N LYS A 20 -26.97 -6.81 -3.69
CA LYS A 20 -28.39 -6.40 -3.72
C LYS A 20 -28.70 -5.31 -2.70
N CYS A 21 -27.92 -5.21 -1.63
CA CYS A 21 -27.99 -4.10 -0.68
C CYS A 21 -27.23 -2.88 -1.22
N ALA A 22 -27.92 -1.74 -1.36
CA ALA A 22 -27.34 -0.50 -1.88
C ALA A 22 -26.13 0.00 -1.07
N LYS A 23 -26.10 -0.27 0.25
CA LYS A 23 -24.96 0.04 1.12
C LYS A 23 -23.72 -0.77 0.70
N ILE A 24 -23.87 -2.08 0.55
CA ILE A 24 -22.76 -2.97 0.21
C ILE A 24 -22.29 -2.71 -1.22
N GLN A 25 -23.20 -2.39 -2.15
CA GLN A 25 -22.82 -1.99 -3.51
C GLN A 25 -21.93 -0.75 -3.52
N LYS A 26 -22.20 0.25 -2.66
CA LYS A 26 -21.34 1.44 -2.51
C LYS A 26 -19.97 1.07 -1.94
N GLU A 27 -19.93 0.23 -0.91
CA GLU A 27 -18.69 -0.29 -0.33
C GLU A 27 -17.85 -1.03 -1.38
N TRP A 28 -18.48 -1.89 -2.19
CA TRP A 28 -17.86 -2.62 -3.28
C TRP A 28 -17.31 -1.69 -4.37
N ASN A 29 -18.12 -0.72 -4.83
CA ASN A 29 -17.70 0.23 -5.85
C ASN A 29 -16.49 1.04 -5.37
N TRP A 30 -16.53 1.49 -4.11
CA TRP A 30 -15.42 2.24 -3.53
C TRP A 30 -14.17 1.38 -3.43
N TYR A 31 -14.31 0.15 -2.93
CA TYR A 31 -13.24 -0.83 -2.83
C TYR A 31 -12.58 -1.09 -4.20
N CYS A 32 -13.37 -1.30 -5.24
CA CYS A 32 -12.85 -1.55 -6.59
C CYS A 32 -12.20 -0.32 -7.23
N ALA A 33 -12.74 0.87 -6.96
CA ALA A 33 -12.21 2.12 -7.50
C ALA A 33 -10.82 2.47 -6.94
N HIS A 34 -10.52 2.07 -5.70
CA HIS A 34 -9.32 2.55 -5.01
C HIS A 34 -8.33 1.48 -4.59
N ARG A 35 -8.67 0.19 -4.65
CA ARG A 35 -7.71 -0.88 -4.38
C ARG A 35 -6.82 -1.10 -5.60
N GLU A 36 -5.50 -1.10 -5.38
CA GLU A 36 -4.48 -1.26 -6.45
C GLU A 36 -4.71 -2.51 -7.32
N ARG A 37 -5.33 -3.58 -6.79
CA ARG A 37 -5.59 -4.83 -7.52
C ARG A 37 -6.88 -4.84 -8.33
N CYS A 38 -7.76 -3.87 -8.13
CA CYS A 38 -9.05 -3.83 -8.81
C CYS A 38 -9.03 -2.99 -10.10
N TYR A 39 -8.10 -2.05 -10.24
CA TYR A 39 -7.97 -1.20 -11.44
C TYR A 39 -9.29 -0.54 -11.90
N GLY A 40 -10.22 -0.27 -10.98
CA GLY A 40 -11.54 0.26 -11.30
C GLY A 40 -12.52 -0.74 -11.93
N ILE A 41 -12.14 -2.01 -12.06
CA ILE A 41 -13.02 -3.08 -12.54
C ILE A 41 -14.07 -3.38 -11.47
N MET A 42 -15.34 -3.15 -11.80
CA MET A 42 -16.48 -3.33 -10.89
C MET A 42 -17.10 -4.73 -10.97
N ASP A 43 -16.79 -5.47 -12.04
CA ASP A 43 -17.24 -6.83 -12.23
C ASP A 43 -16.36 -7.79 -11.40
N PRO A 44 -16.90 -8.44 -10.36
CA PRO A 44 -16.12 -9.36 -9.53
C PRO A 44 -15.59 -10.57 -10.29
N ALA A 45 -16.23 -11.02 -11.37
CA ALA A 45 -15.75 -12.15 -12.17
C ALA A 45 -14.49 -11.80 -12.98
N ALA A 46 -14.27 -10.51 -13.23
CA ALA A 46 -13.09 -9.98 -13.91
C ALA A 46 -11.94 -9.63 -12.94
N LEU A 47 -12.14 -9.81 -11.62
CA LEU A 47 -11.14 -9.57 -10.61
C LEU A 47 -10.40 -10.85 -10.19
N PRO A 48 -9.15 -10.75 -9.72
CA PRO A 48 -8.46 -11.85 -9.04
C PRO A 48 -9.25 -12.36 -7.82
N ALA A 49 -9.20 -13.67 -7.57
CA ALA A 49 -9.91 -14.34 -6.45
C ALA A 49 -9.61 -13.66 -5.11
N ASP A 50 -8.33 -13.38 -4.84
CA ASP A 50 -7.86 -12.75 -3.62
C ASP A 50 -8.42 -11.33 -3.42
N ALA A 51 -8.75 -10.62 -4.50
CA ALA A 51 -9.35 -9.30 -4.42
C ALA A 51 -10.81 -9.39 -3.92
N VAL A 52 -11.56 -10.34 -4.46
CA VAL A 52 -12.97 -10.61 -4.11
C VAL A 52 -13.09 -11.18 -2.70
N GLU A 53 -12.30 -12.20 -2.38
CA GLU A 53 -12.28 -12.85 -1.06
C GLU A 53 -11.89 -11.87 0.03
N HIS A 54 -10.87 -11.03 -0.21
CA HIS A 54 -10.47 -10.03 0.77
C HIS A 54 -11.58 -9.03 1.07
N PHE A 55 -12.37 -8.61 0.06
CA PHE A 55 -13.52 -7.74 0.30
C PHE A 55 -14.53 -8.43 1.20
N LEU A 56 -14.88 -9.68 0.89
CA LEU A 56 -15.85 -10.46 1.66
C LEU A 56 -15.38 -10.70 3.10
N VAL A 57 -14.10 -11.01 3.31
CA VAL A 57 -13.52 -11.15 4.65
C VAL A 57 -13.69 -9.85 5.42
N LYS A 58 -13.29 -8.70 4.85
CA LYS A 58 -13.40 -7.40 5.50
C LYS A 58 -14.84 -6.97 5.76
N HIS A 59 -15.75 -7.26 4.82
CA HIS A 59 -17.16 -6.94 4.97
C HIS A 59 -17.81 -7.79 6.06
N CYS A 60 -17.60 -9.11 6.03
CA CYS A 60 -18.17 -10.04 7.00
C CYS A 60 -17.60 -9.86 8.41
N SER A 61 -16.33 -9.48 8.56
CA SER A 61 -15.74 -9.20 9.87
C SER A 61 -16.15 -7.85 10.46
N GLY A 62 -16.80 -6.98 9.67
CA GLY A 62 -17.05 -5.59 10.06
C GLY A 62 -15.79 -4.73 10.09
N ASP A 63 -14.66 -5.22 9.56
CA ASP A 63 -13.38 -4.50 9.48
C ASP A 63 -13.34 -3.52 8.30
N LEU A 64 -14.40 -3.44 7.49
CA LEU A 64 -14.51 -2.34 6.52
C LEU A 64 -14.56 -1.03 7.30
N PRO A 65 -13.66 -0.08 7.01
CA PRO A 65 -13.67 1.19 7.70
C PRO A 65 -15.05 1.87 7.61
N ALA A 66 -15.57 2.34 8.74
CA ALA A 66 -16.90 2.96 8.83
C ALA A 66 -17.10 4.12 7.84
N TRP A 67 -16.01 4.78 7.47
CA TRP A 67 -16.02 5.87 6.51
C TRP A 67 -16.29 5.42 5.06
N ILE A 68 -16.19 4.13 4.72
CA ILE A 68 -16.62 3.62 3.41
C ILE A 68 -18.16 3.59 3.33
N ALA A 69 -18.81 3.19 4.42
CA ALA A 69 -20.28 3.18 4.52
C ALA A 69 -20.87 4.59 4.61
N SER A 70 -20.14 5.52 5.21
CA SER A 70 -20.52 6.93 5.34
C SER A 70 -19.27 7.78 5.18
N PRO A 71 -18.90 8.12 3.93
CA PRO A 71 -17.75 8.97 3.67
C PRO A 71 -18.00 10.31 4.35
N GLY A 72 -17.27 10.55 5.44
CA GLY A 72 -17.18 11.85 6.05
C GLY A 72 -16.61 12.88 5.07
N LYS A 73 -16.47 14.13 5.52
CA LYS A 73 -15.86 15.17 4.69
C LYS A 73 -14.43 14.74 4.29
N LEU A 74 -14.17 14.71 2.97
CA LEU A 74 -12.83 14.47 2.44
C LEU A 74 -11.83 15.49 3.00
N ALA A 75 -10.56 15.11 3.03
CA ALA A 75 -9.49 15.98 3.49
C ALA A 75 -9.48 17.31 2.70
N GLY A 76 -9.56 18.42 3.43
CA GLY A 76 -9.46 19.75 2.84
C GLY A 76 -8.06 20.03 2.29
N ARG A 77 -7.95 21.01 1.40
CA ARG A 77 -6.69 21.39 0.71
C ARG A 77 -5.53 21.59 1.69
N ASP A 78 -5.76 22.28 2.80
CA ASP A 78 -4.73 22.60 3.79
C ASP A 78 -4.17 21.33 4.45
N LEU A 79 -5.04 20.36 4.76
CA LEU A 79 -4.65 19.10 5.38
C LEU A 79 -3.85 18.23 4.40
N VAL A 80 -4.30 18.16 3.15
CA VAL A 80 -3.58 17.49 2.05
C VAL A 80 -2.19 18.11 1.88
N GLU A 81 -2.09 19.44 1.89
CA GLU A 81 -0.81 20.15 1.75
C GLU A 81 0.12 19.93 2.94
N ARG A 82 -0.40 19.90 4.18
CA ARG A 82 0.39 19.57 5.38
C ARG A 82 1.00 18.17 5.28
N LEU A 83 0.20 17.16 4.93
CA LEU A 83 0.66 15.79 4.81
C LEU A 83 1.65 15.59 3.65
N ASN A 84 1.37 16.20 2.50
CA ASN A 84 2.30 16.18 1.37
C ASN A 84 3.62 16.91 1.69
N SER A 85 3.56 18.00 2.46
CA SER A 85 4.75 18.72 2.90
C SER A 85 5.58 17.91 3.88
N LEU A 86 4.94 17.16 4.79
CA LEU A 86 5.62 16.19 5.64
C LEU A 86 6.37 15.14 4.81
N GLN A 87 5.70 14.49 3.85
CA GLN A 87 6.31 13.45 3.00
C GLN A 87 7.42 13.94 2.05
N ARG A 88 7.45 15.25 1.77
CA ARG A 88 8.50 15.91 0.99
C ARG A 88 9.71 16.26 1.84
N ARG A 89 9.48 16.82 3.04
CA ARG A 89 10.53 17.24 3.97
C ARG A 89 11.18 16.07 4.71
N ASP A 90 10.38 15.06 5.02
CA ASP A 90 10.81 13.86 5.73
C ASP A 90 10.46 12.62 4.92
N HIS A 91 11.48 12.04 4.28
CA HIS A 91 11.30 10.83 3.50
C HIS A 91 10.86 9.64 4.34
N SER A 92 11.20 9.62 5.63
CA SER A 92 10.83 8.55 6.55
C SER A 92 9.31 8.46 6.78
N ALA A 93 8.56 9.54 6.50
CA ALA A 93 7.11 9.59 6.68
C ALA A 93 6.32 8.85 5.58
N ARG A 94 6.95 8.52 4.44
CA ARG A 94 6.25 7.92 3.29
C ARG A 94 5.79 6.49 3.55
N TRP A 95 6.70 5.65 4.04
CA TRP A 95 6.37 4.26 4.35
C TRP A 95 5.34 4.12 5.48
N PRO A 96 5.48 4.85 6.60
CA PRO A 96 4.48 4.81 7.67
C PRO A 96 3.11 5.29 7.22
N TRP A 97 3.02 6.34 6.39
CA TRP A 97 1.75 6.74 5.79
C TRP A 97 1.15 5.62 4.93
N ALA A 98 1.95 5.01 4.06
CA ALA A 98 1.50 3.91 3.22
C ALA A 98 1.05 2.70 4.05
N HIS A 99 1.78 2.37 5.12
CA HIS A 99 1.46 1.30 6.05
C HIS A 99 0.16 1.58 6.82
N TYR A 100 0.01 2.81 7.33
CA TYR A 100 -1.20 3.26 8.00
C TYR A 100 -2.42 3.17 7.07
N CYS A 101 -2.28 3.62 5.82
CA CYS A 101 -3.34 3.51 4.82
C CYS A 101 -3.69 2.07 4.47
N GLU A 102 -2.72 1.15 4.47
CA GLU A 102 -2.99 -0.28 4.28
C GLU A 102 -3.91 -0.83 5.38
N GLN A 103 -3.71 -0.37 6.63
CA GLN A 103 -4.47 -0.83 7.79
C GLN A 103 -5.85 -0.19 7.89
N VAL A 104 -5.94 1.14 7.74
CA VAL A 104 -7.16 1.91 8.07
C VAL A 104 -7.91 2.43 6.85
N ALA A 105 -7.28 2.35 5.68
CA ALA A 105 -7.80 2.92 4.45
C ALA A 105 -7.75 1.99 3.24
N LEU A 106 -7.64 0.68 3.48
CA LEU A 106 -7.65 -0.36 2.44
C LEU A 106 -6.63 -0.10 1.31
N GLY A 107 -5.51 0.53 1.64
CA GLY A 107 -4.42 0.83 0.71
C GLY A 107 -4.58 2.14 -0.05
N VAL A 108 -5.62 2.95 0.20
CA VAL A 108 -5.77 4.26 -0.43
C VAL A 108 -4.82 5.26 0.20
N ARG A 109 -3.81 5.68 -0.55
CA ARG A 109 -2.72 6.54 -0.05
C ARG A 109 -2.87 8.01 -0.42
N ALA A 110 -3.76 8.37 -1.34
CA ALA A 110 -3.94 9.76 -1.76
C ALA A 110 -4.76 10.52 -0.70
N PRO A 111 -4.19 11.51 0.02
CA PRO A 111 -4.89 12.16 1.12
C PRO A 111 -6.21 12.83 0.71
N SER A 112 -6.28 13.38 -0.50
CA SER A 112 -7.50 14.01 -1.06
C SER A 112 -8.63 13.03 -1.34
N GLN A 113 -8.36 11.72 -1.35
CA GLN A 113 -9.35 10.65 -1.52
C GLN A 113 -9.80 10.05 -0.18
N LEU A 114 -9.23 10.53 0.93
CA LEU A 114 -9.54 10.04 2.26
C LEU A 114 -10.37 11.06 3.05
N PRO A 115 -11.18 10.61 4.01
CA PRO A 115 -11.75 11.49 5.03
C PRO A 115 -10.66 12.28 5.76
N GLY A 116 -10.95 13.54 6.08
CA GLY A 116 -10.01 14.41 6.80
C GLY A 116 -9.55 13.82 8.14
N SER A 117 -10.45 13.12 8.85
CA SER A 117 -10.15 12.49 10.13
C SER A 117 -9.03 11.45 10.07
N ILE A 118 -8.84 10.77 8.94
CA ILE A 118 -7.75 9.78 8.77
C ILE A 118 -6.40 10.50 8.68
N ALA A 119 -6.31 11.54 7.85
CA ALA A 119 -5.08 12.30 7.67
C ALA A 119 -4.73 13.12 8.93
N GLU A 120 -5.72 13.70 9.61
CA GLU A 120 -5.54 14.37 10.90
C GLU A 120 -4.98 13.42 11.96
N ARG A 121 -5.62 12.25 12.13
CA ARG A 121 -5.18 11.25 13.09
C ARG A 121 -3.76 10.76 12.80
N PHE A 122 -3.42 10.52 11.54
CA PHE A 122 -2.05 10.15 11.18
C PHE A 122 -1.05 11.23 11.55
N LEU A 123 -1.33 12.51 11.24
CA LEU A 123 -0.43 13.62 11.55
C LEU A 123 -0.24 13.79 13.07
N GLU A 124 -1.30 13.58 13.85
CA GLU A 124 -1.23 13.59 15.32
C GLU A 124 -0.36 12.44 15.85
N GLU A 125 -0.65 11.21 15.43
CA GLU A 125 0.12 10.02 15.83
C GLU A 125 1.58 10.10 15.37
N TRP A 126 1.84 10.71 14.20
CA TRP A 126 3.17 11.01 13.70
C TRP A 126 3.93 11.99 14.60
N GLY A 127 3.27 13.08 15.02
CA GLY A 127 3.83 14.06 15.96
C GLY A 127 4.19 13.44 17.31
N GLN A 128 3.46 12.40 17.73
CA GLN A 128 3.72 11.60 18.93
C GLN A 128 4.80 10.52 18.72
N GLY A 129 5.33 10.36 17.50
CA GLY A 129 6.35 9.36 17.18
C GLY A 129 5.85 7.91 17.04
N LYS A 130 4.53 7.67 17.06
CA LYS A 130 3.94 6.30 17.02
C LYS A 130 4.23 5.54 15.73
N HIS A 131 4.48 6.26 14.64
CA HIS A 131 4.63 5.72 13.28
C HIS A 131 6.10 5.68 12.81
N ARG A 132 7.07 5.90 13.70
CA ARG A 132 8.49 5.91 13.30
C ARG A 132 8.99 4.49 13.05
N ALA A 133 9.34 4.20 11.80
CA ALA A 133 10.09 3.00 11.44
C ALA A 133 11.60 3.26 11.56
N GLU A 134 12.34 2.24 11.99
CA GLU A 134 13.80 2.26 11.98
C GLU A 134 14.31 2.57 10.57
N GLN A 135 15.11 3.63 10.43
CA GLN A 135 15.65 4.07 9.16
C GLN A 135 16.92 3.28 8.82
N PRO A 136 17.16 2.98 7.53
CA PRO A 136 18.41 2.35 7.11
C PRO A 136 19.59 3.24 7.50
N ALA A 137 20.66 2.62 7.95
CA ALA A 137 21.89 3.32 8.25
C ALA A 137 22.50 3.93 6.97
N GLU A 138 23.21 5.04 7.11
CA GLU A 138 23.74 5.80 5.95
C GLU A 138 24.78 5.02 5.13
N ASP A 139 25.41 4.00 5.71
CA ASP A 139 26.28 3.05 5.00
C ASP A 139 25.47 2.07 4.14
N GLN A 140 24.37 1.51 4.65
CA GLN A 140 23.44 0.67 3.88
C GLN A 140 22.88 1.41 2.67
N VAL A 141 22.47 2.67 2.87
CA VAL A 141 21.95 3.48 1.76
C VAL A 141 23.04 3.80 0.74
N ARG A 142 24.24 4.17 1.20
CA ARG A 142 25.39 4.41 0.30
C ARG A 142 25.79 3.16 -0.49
N GLU A 143 25.75 1.99 0.12
CA GLU A 143 26.02 0.72 -0.56
C GLU A 143 24.97 0.43 -1.63
N LEU A 144 23.68 0.55 -1.30
CA LEU A 144 22.60 0.35 -2.27
C LEU A 144 22.69 1.35 -3.43
N ASP A 145 22.95 2.63 -3.15
CA ASP A 145 23.12 3.66 -4.19
C ASP A 145 24.28 3.33 -5.15
N LYS A 146 25.41 2.81 -4.63
CA LYS A 146 26.52 2.34 -5.47
C LYS A 146 26.10 1.18 -6.36
N LEU A 147 25.39 0.19 -5.81
CA LEU A 147 24.92 -0.98 -6.57
C LEU A 147 23.91 -0.59 -7.67
N LEU A 148 22.97 0.32 -7.35
CA LEU A 148 21.97 0.82 -8.30
C LEU A 148 22.61 1.59 -9.46
N LYS A 149 23.64 2.40 -9.18
CA LYS A 149 24.39 3.14 -10.20
C LYS A 149 25.27 2.22 -11.06
N ALA A 150 25.85 1.18 -10.48
CA ALA A 150 26.76 0.28 -11.18
C ALA A 150 26.04 -0.65 -12.19
N SER A 151 24.74 -0.94 -12.00
CA SER A 151 24.07 -1.95 -12.81
C SER A 151 22.58 -1.70 -13.04
N ARG A 152 22.19 -1.55 -14.31
CA ARG A 152 20.77 -1.53 -14.72
C ARG A 152 20.02 -2.79 -14.31
N LYS A 153 20.70 -3.95 -14.25
CA LYS A 153 20.11 -5.21 -13.79
C LYS A 153 19.73 -5.13 -12.31
N VAL A 154 20.59 -4.53 -11.47
CA VAL A 154 20.29 -4.29 -10.05
C VAL A 154 19.17 -3.27 -9.90
N GLN A 155 19.15 -2.20 -10.69
CA GLN A 155 18.06 -1.21 -10.67
C GLN A 155 16.70 -1.84 -11.01
N ARG A 156 16.64 -2.72 -12.03
CA ARG A 156 15.41 -3.48 -12.34
C ARG A 156 15.02 -4.43 -11.21
N SER A 157 16.00 -5.11 -10.60
CA SER A 157 15.79 -5.97 -9.43
C SER A 157 15.20 -5.20 -8.25
N TRP A 158 15.71 -4.00 -7.97
CA TRP A 158 15.21 -3.11 -6.92
C TRP A 158 13.80 -2.60 -7.19
N ASN A 159 13.52 -2.17 -8.42
CA ASN A 159 12.17 -1.77 -8.82
C ASN A 159 11.17 -2.93 -8.68
N TRP A 160 11.58 -4.14 -9.07
CA TRP A 160 10.76 -5.32 -8.89
C TRP A 160 10.53 -5.62 -7.40
N PHE A 161 11.60 -5.59 -6.61
CA PHE A 161 11.54 -5.82 -5.16
C PHE A 161 10.59 -4.83 -4.47
N THR A 162 10.75 -3.53 -4.72
CA THR A 162 9.91 -2.49 -4.09
C THR A 162 8.44 -2.53 -4.56
N ASN A 163 8.17 -2.97 -5.79
CA ASN A 163 6.80 -3.10 -6.31
C ASN A 163 6.08 -4.37 -5.82
N HIS A 164 6.80 -5.49 -5.63
CA HIS A 164 6.16 -6.80 -5.39
C HIS A 164 6.36 -7.33 -3.97
N ARG A 165 7.38 -6.84 -3.25
CA ARG A 165 7.60 -7.23 -1.85
C ARG A 165 6.49 -6.61 -1.00
N LYS A 166 5.77 -7.46 -0.27
CA LYS A 166 4.76 -7.05 0.69
C LYS A 166 5.36 -6.05 1.68
N GLY A 167 4.69 -4.92 1.84
CA GLY A 167 5.12 -3.85 2.75
C GLY A 167 6.05 -2.80 2.13
N CYS A 168 6.59 -2.95 0.92
CA CYS A 168 7.39 -1.87 0.32
C CYS A 168 6.53 -0.74 -0.29
N TYR A 169 5.28 -1.03 -0.65
CA TYR A 169 4.31 -0.06 -1.18
C TYR A 169 4.80 0.71 -2.42
N GLY A 170 5.67 0.10 -3.23
CA GLY A 170 6.24 0.75 -4.43
C GLY A 170 7.22 1.90 -4.12
N ILE A 171 7.64 2.08 -2.86
CA ILE A 171 8.56 3.13 -2.46
C ILE A 171 9.97 2.76 -2.94
N ARG A 172 10.50 3.55 -3.87
CA ARG A 172 11.81 3.27 -4.50
C ARG A 172 12.99 3.97 -3.84
N ASN A 173 12.75 5.03 -3.07
CA ASN A 173 13.82 5.72 -2.34
C ASN A 173 14.19 4.89 -1.10
N PRO A 174 15.44 4.39 -0.97
CA PRO A 174 15.85 3.59 0.17
C PRO A 174 15.65 4.33 1.51
N ARG A 175 15.87 5.65 1.54
CA ARG A 175 15.68 6.48 2.75
C ARG A 175 14.22 6.68 3.15
N ALA A 176 13.29 6.21 2.33
CA ALA A 176 11.88 6.26 2.63
C ALA A 176 11.33 4.89 3.06
N LEU A 177 12.19 3.85 3.12
CA LEU A 177 11.84 2.51 3.55
C LEU A 177 12.43 2.22 4.94
N PRO A 178 11.84 1.30 5.71
CA PRO A 178 12.46 0.74 6.90
C PRO A 178 13.79 0.04 6.61
N ALA A 179 14.70 0.06 7.59
CA ALA A 179 16.05 -0.52 7.51
C ALA A 179 16.06 -1.98 7.03
N HIS A 180 15.15 -2.80 7.57
CA HIS A 180 15.10 -4.23 7.27
C HIS A 180 14.82 -4.53 5.79
N PHE A 181 14.08 -3.68 5.06
CA PHE A 181 13.86 -3.90 3.62
C PHE A 181 15.12 -3.63 2.80
N VAL A 182 15.89 -2.62 3.19
CA VAL A 182 17.16 -2.29 2.54
C VAL A 182 18.18 -3.40 2.83
N GLU A 183 18.29 -3.86 4.07
CA GLU A 183 19.19 -4.95 4.45
C GLU A 183 18.84 -6.26 3.75
N GLU A 184 17.55 -6.63 3.69
CA GLU A 184 17.09 -7.84 2.98
C GLU A 184 17.57 -7.83 1.51
N PHE A 185 17.42 -6.68 0.84
CA PHE A 185 17.85 -6.55 -0.55
C PHE A 185 19.38 -6.62 -0.70
N LEU A 186 20.13 -5.92 0.17
CA LEU A 186 21.59 -5.96 0.17
C LEU A 186 22.12 -7.37 0.43
N ALA A 187 21.60 -8.07 1.45
CA ALA A 187 21.97 -9.44 1.79
C ALA A 187 21.81 -10.39 0.58
N ARG A 188 20.69 -10.28 -0.15
CA ARG A 188 20.45 -11.09 -1.37
C ARG A 188 21.48 -10.85 -2.46
N HIS A 189 21.98 -9.62 -2.60
CA HIS A 189 22.98 -9.26 -3.60
C HIS A 189 24.41 -9.63 -3.17
N ARG A 190 24.74 -9.49 -1.88
CA ARG A 190 26.02 -9.93 -1.31
C ARG A 190 26.23 -11.45 -1.47
N SER A 191 25.18 -12.26 -1.23
CA SER A 191 25.26 -13.71 -1.38
C SER A 191 25.48 -14.18 -2.82
N ARG A 192 24.95 -13.44 -3.81
CA ARG A 192 25.15 -13.77 -5.24
C ARG A 192 26.56 -13.45 -5.75
N ALA A 193 27.21 -12.43 -5.19
CA ALA A 193 28.57 -12.07 -5.55
C ALA A 193 29.59 -13.14 -5.10
N ARG A 194 29.32 -13.83 -3.97
CA ARG A 194 30.21 -14.86 -3.43
C ARG A 194 30.22 -16.18 -4.21
N ILE A 195 29.21 -16.45 -5.06
CA ILE A 195 29.11 -17.70 -5.84
C ILE A 195 29.90 -17.61 -7.16
N LEU A 196 30.34 -16.41 -7.56
CA LEU A 196 31.03 -16.15 -8.83
C LEU A 196 32.55 -15.93 -8.69
N LEU A 197 33.09 -16.12 -7.48
CA LEU A 197 34.52 -16.11 -7.16
C LEU A 197 34.95 -17.53 -6.80
#